data_AF-A0AA34THK7-F1
#
_entry.id   AF-A0AA34THK7-F1
#
_cell.length_a   1.000
_cell.length_b   1.000
_cell.length_c   1.000
_cell.angle_alpha   90.00
_cell.angle_beta   90.00
_cell.angle_gamma   90.00
#
_symmetry.space_group_name_H-M   'P 1'
#
loop_
_entity.id
_entity.type
_entity.pdbx_description
1 polymer ?
#
loop_
_entity_poly.entity_id
_entity_poly.type
_entity_poly.pdbx_seq_one_letter_code
_entity_poly.pdbx_strand_id
1 'polypeptide(L)'
;MGRRYSRGRIWEWLIVLVGLGLYFVRNKVKLPFKKRDYHQEKTINDPALAQEIEEIFLNVQEAWDKQDLQSLSPFYGDQLYEKHQKVLEKMRNKGQINHTRSAILDGITRYKEIKDNQFEVDLYFVAIDYLVSIDSGQIISGNNQYRREFKQRWNFSGQKGALRVEKMREFKI
;
A
#
# COMPACT_ATOMS: atom_id res chain seq x y z
N MET A 1 40.51 2.00 -21.64
CA MET A 1 39.12 2.06 -22.14
C MET A 1 38.26 1.03 -21.42
N GLY A 2 37.24 1.53 -20.72
CA GLY A 2 36.03 0.89 -20.17
C GLY A 2 36.00 -0.61 -19.80
N ARG A 3 36.12 -0.91 -18.50
CA ARG A 3 35.57 -2.15 -17.91
C ARG A 3 34.04 -2.09 -17.93
N ARG A 4 33.40 -2.96 -18.72
CA ARG A 4 31.95 -3.21 -18.68
C ARG A 4 31.62 -4.01 -17.42
N TYR A 5 31.01 -3.35 -16.45
CA TYR A 5 30.35 -4.03 -15.32
C TYR A 5 29.04 -4.66 -15.81
N SER A 6 29.00 -5.99 -15.83
CA SER A 6 27.75 -6.76 -15.74
C SER A 6 27.19 -6.58 -14.33
N ARG A 7 25.94 -6.11 -14.21
CA ARG A 7 25.20 -6.05 -12.93
C ARG A 7 23.88 -6.77 -13.11
N GLY A 8 23.76 -7.92 -12.46
CA GLY A 8 22.51 -8.63 -12.25
C GLY A 8 21.49 -7.72 -11.58
N ARG A 9 20.32 -7.61 -12.20
CA ARG A 9 19.20 -6.76 -11.76
C ARG A 9 18.23 -7.61 -10.94
N ILE A 10 18.69 -7.93 -9.74
CA ILE A 10 17.85 -8.28 -8.59
C ILE A 10 17.87 -7.01 -7.72
N TRP A 11 16.92 -6.77 -6.82
CA TRP A 11 16.82 -5.58 -5.92
C TRP A 11 15.98 -4.37 -6.42
N GLU A 12 14.65 -4.51 -6.48
CA GLU A 12 13.70 -3.36 -6.49
C GLU A 12 12.58 -3.46 -5.42
N TRP A 13 12.67 -4.40 -4.47
CA TRP A 13 11.69 -4.52 -3.38
C TRP A 13 12.34 -4.22 -2.04
N LEU A 14 12.55 -2.94 -1.78
CA LEU A 14 12.54 -2.29 -0.48
C LEU A 14 12.28 -0.81 -0.77
N ILE A 15 11.06 -0.32 -0.51
CA ILE A 15 10.83 1.12 -0.40
C ILE A 15 11.61 1.57 0.84
N VAL A 16 12.88 1.92 0.63
CA VAL A 16 13.69 2.67 1.58
C VAL A 16 13.25 4.11 1.41
N LEU A 17 12.36 4.58 2.28
CA LEU A 17 12.14 6.02 2.48
C LEU A 17 13.30 6.56 3.33
N VAL A 18 14.35 7.03 2.65
CA VAL A 18 15.43 7.83 3.27
C VAL A 18 15.65 9.09 2.44
N GLY A 19 15.66 10.24 3.14
CA GLY A 19 16.14 11.54 2.67
C GLY A 19 15.14 12.67 2.94
N LEU A 20 14.99 13.14 4.19
CA LEU A 20 15.73 14.22 4.87
C LEU A 20 15.22 15.64 4.54
N GLY A 21 14.68 16.32 5.55
CA GLY A 21 14.37 17.74 5.56
C GLY A 21 13.86 18.17 6.94
N LEU A 22 14.78 18.66 7.77
CA LEU A 22 14.54 19.23 9.10
C LEU A 22 13.53 20.39 9.06
N TYR A 23 12.49 20.36 9.90
CA TYR A 23 12.08 21.57 10.62
C TYR A 23 11.28 21.22 11.89
N PHE A 24 11.83 21.59 13.04
CA PHE A 24 11.13 21.67 14.31
C PHE A 24 10.17 22.86 14.26
N VAL A 25 8.86 22.66 14.42
CA VAL A 25 8.03 23.57 15.23
C VAL A 25 7.04 22.74 16.02
N ARG A 26 7.19 22.83 17.34
CA ARG A 26 6.29 22.32 18.36
C ARG A 26 5.04 23.19 18.35
N ASN A 27 3.93 22.67 17.80
CA ASN A 27 2.61 23.13 18.23
C ASN A 27 1.64 21.96 18.20
N LYS A 28 1.03 21.66 19.36
CA LYS A 28 -0.01 20.64 19.49
C LYS A 28 -1.30 21.17 18.89
N VAL A 29 -1.37 21.21 17.57
CA VAL A 29 -2.63 21.41 16.85
C VAL A 29 -3.00 20.06 16.28
N LYS A 30 -4.03 19.42 16.86
CA LYS A 30 -4.77 18.37 16.15
C LYS A 30 -5.46 19.09 14.99
N LEU A 31 -4.78 19.17 13.84
CA LEU A 31 -5.33 19.82 12.66
C LEU A 31 -6.65 19.12 12.31
N PRO A 32 -7.79 19.82 12.24
CA PRO A 32 -8.99 19.24 11.69
C PRO A 32 -8.69 18.83 10.25
N PHE A 33 -9.03 17.57 9.94
CA PHE A 33 -8.76 16.93 8.66
C PHE A 33 -9.43 17.72 7.55
N LYS A 34 -8.64 18.37 6.69
CA LYS A 34 -9.16 18.90 5.43
C LYS A 34 -9.19 17.71 4.46
N LYS A 35 -10.36 17.11 4.23
CA LYS A 35 -10.60 16.42 2.94
C LYS A 35 -10.19 17.45 1.89
N ARG A 36 -9.12 17.22 1.15
CA ARG A 36 -8.96 18.00 -0.08
C ARG A 36 -10.12 17.58 -0.96
N ASP A 37 -10.92 18.55 -1.39
CA ASP A 37 -11.92 18.34 -2.44
C ASP A 37 -11.16 18.01 -3.72
N TYR A 38 -10.83 16.73 -3.87
CA TYR A 38 -10.36 16.17 -5.13
C TYR A 38 -11.58 15.63 -5.85
N HIS A 39 -12.06 16.37 -6.85
CA HIS A 39 -12.88 15.79 -7.88
C HIS A 39 -12.00 14.88 -8.74
N GLN A 40 -11.96 13.59 -8.41
CA GLN A 40 -11.55 12.58 -9.38
C GLN A 40 -12.72 11.61 -9.53
N GLU A 41 -13.18 11.50 -10.78
CA GLU A 41 -14.30 10.66 -11.15
C GLU A 41 -14.10 9.26 -10.59
N LYS A 42 -15.09 8.79 -9.83
CA LYS A 42 -15.26 7.36 -9.63
C LYS A 42 -15.54 6.80 -11.03
N THR A 43 -14.50 6.36 -11.73
CA THR A 43 -14.65 5.79 -13.07
C THR A 43 -15.39 4.45 -13.02
N ILE A 44 -15.59 3.90 -11.82
CA ILE A 44 -16.40 2.70 -11.60
C ILE A 44 -17.85 3.12 -11.37
N ASN A 45 -18.68 2.92 -12.40
CA ASN A 45 -20.12 3.16 -12.36
C ASN A 45 -20.90 2.07 -11.60
N ASP A 46 -20.25 0.96 -11.23
CA ASP A 46 -20.85 -0.13 -10.42
C ASP A 46 -20.55 0.08 -8.91
N PRO A 47 -21.53 0.48 -8.10
CA PRO A 47 -21.33 0.73 -6.68
C PRO A 47 -20.88 -0.49 -5.88
N ALA A 48 -21.39 -1.68 -6.23
CA ALA A 48 -21.08 -2.89 -5.50
C ALA A 48 -19.70 -3.44 -5.87
N LEU A 49 -19.23 -3.23 -7.10
CA LEU A 49 -17.83 -3.51 -7.46
C LEU A 49 -16.87 -2.62 -6.66
N ALA A 50 -17.19 -1.33 -6.56
CA ALA A 50 -16.38 -0.39 -5.78
C ALA A 50 -16.35 -0.73 -4.28
N GLN A 51 -17.48 -1.18 -3.73
CA GLN A 51 -17.56 -1.65 -2.35
C GLN A 51 -16.67 -2.88 -2.12
N GLU A 52 -16.73 -3.87 -3.02
CA GLU A 52 -15.86 -5.06 -2.92
C GLU A 52 -14.37 -4.69 -2.98
N ILE A 53 -13.98 -3.77 -3.85
CA ILE A 53 -12.60 -3.25 -3.92
C ILE A 53 -12.19 -2.57 -2.61
N GLU A 54 -13.08 -1.79 -2.00
CA GLU A 54 -12.83 -1.12 -0.72
C GLU A 54 -12.69 -2.13 0.43
N GLU A 55 -13.54 -3.15 0.50
CA GLU A 55 -13.47 -4.22 1.50
C GLU A 55 -12.15 -5.00 1.37
N ILE A 56 -11.77 -5.41 0.15
CA ILE A 56 -10.47 -6.05 -0.10
C ILE A 56 -9.32 -5.11 0.30
N PHE A 57 -9.42 -3.81 -0.03
CA PHE A 57 -8.41 -2.83 0.34
C PHE A 57 -8.21 -2.76 1.86
N LEU A 58 -9.29 -2.65 2.63
CA LEU A 58 -9.23 -2.59 4.09
C LEU A 58 -8.69 -3.88 4.71
N ASN A 59 -9.13 -5.04 4.22
CA ASN A 59 -8.61 -6.34 4.66
C ASN A 59 -7.10 -6.44 4.45
N VAL A 60 -6.61 -5.97 3.29
CA VAL A 60 -5.18 -5.92 2.99
C VAL A 60 -4.43 -5.04 4.00
N GLN A 61 -4.95 -3.85 4.30
CA GLN A 61 -4.30 -2.95 5.27
C GLN A 61 -4.24 -3.59 6.66
N GLU A 62 -5.32 -4.22 7.10
CA GLU A 62 -5.39 -4.87 8.41
C GLU A 62 -4.43 -6.07 8.52
N ALA A 63 -4.43 -6.95 7.52
CA ALA A 63 -3.53 -8.09 7.44
C ALA A 63 -2.05 -7.66 7.44
N TRP A 64 -1.74 -6.58 6.73
CA TRP A 64 -0.39 -6.02 6.71
C TRP A 64 0.04 -5.47 8.07
N ASP A 65 -0.82 -4.69 8.74
CA ASP A 65 -0.53 -4.12 10.08
C ASP A 65 -0.36 -5.21 11.14
N LYS A 66 -1.11 -6.32 11.03
CA LYS A 66 -0.99 -7.51 11.90
C LYS A 66 0.19 -8.43 11.53
N GLN A 67 0.84 -8.19 10.40
CA GLN A 67 1.83 -9.09 9.79
C GLN A 67 1.32 -10.51 9.53
N ASP A 68 0.02 -10.67 9.33
CA ASP A 68 -0.63 -11.95 9.06
C ASP A 68 -1.43 -11.86 7.77
N LEU A 69 -0.89 -12.44 6.70
CA LEU A 69 -1.51 -12.44 5.38
C LEU A 69 -2.45 -13.63 5.18
N GLN A 70 -2.57 -14.57 6.13
CA GLN A 70 -3.33 -15.82 5.91
C GLN A 70 -4.78 -15.54 5.48
N SER A 71 -5.39 -14.52 6.09
CA SER A 71 -6.74 -14.01 5.76
C SER A 71 -6.89 -13.49 4.33
N LEU A 72 -5.79 -13.18 3.64
CA LEU A 72 -5.78 -12.68 2.27
C LEU A 72 -5.65 -13.77 1.21
N SER A 73 -5.42 -15.04 1.58
CA SER A 73 -5.37 -16.15 0.62
C SER A 73 -6.55 -16.22 -0.38
N PRO A 74 -7.82 -15.93 -0.02
CA PRO A 74 -8.91 -15.88 -1.00
C PRO A 74 -8.84 -14.64 -1.91
N PHE A 75 -8.25 -13.54 -1.45
CA PHE A 75 -8.21 -12.24 -2.13
C PHE A 75 -6.90 -11.96 -2.87
N TYR A 76 -5.84 -12.73 -2.67
CA TYR A 76 -4.54 -12.54 -3.32
C TYR A 76 -4.27 -13.62 -4.35
N GLY A 77 -3.81 -13.21 -5.53
CA GLY A 77 -3.11 -14.11 -6.44
C GLY A 77 -1.82 -14.65 -5.81
N ASP A 78 -1.47 -15.89 -6.14
CA ASP A 78 -0.41 -16.65 -5.46
C ASP A 78 0.94 -15.93 -5.52
N GLN A 79 1.27 -15.33 -6.67
CA GLN A 79 2.50 -14.56 -6.86
C GLN A 79 2.59 -13.33 -5.96
N LEU A 80 1.47 -12.62 -5.76
CA LEU A 80 1.42 -11.46 -4.88
C LEU A 80 1.56 -11.89 -3.41
N TYR A 81 0.87 -12.96 -3.05
CA TYR A 81 0.92 -13.55 -1.71
C TYR A 81 2.35 -13.93 -1.32
N GLU A 82 3.02 -14.77 -2.11
CA GLU A 82 4.40 -15.19 -1.85
C GLU A 82 5.35 -13.99 -1.74
N LYS A 83 5.17 -13.01 -2.62
CA LYS A 83 6.00 -11.80 -2.63
C LYS A 83 5.82 -11.00 -1.34
N HIS A 84 4.59 -10.78 -0.89
CA HIS A 84 4.32 -10.03 0.34
C HIS A 84 4.76 -10.80 1.59
N GLN A 85 4.60 -12.13 1.61
CA GLN A 85 5.17 -12.97 2.67
C GLN A 85 6.69 -12.79 2.80
N LYS A 86 7.42 -12.83 1.67
CA LYS A 86 8.88 -12.61 1.65
C LYS A 86 9.26 -11.21 2.17
N VAL A 87 8.44 -10.19 1.90
CA VAL A 87 8.68 -8.84 2.44
C VAL A 87 8.52 -8.83 3.96
N LEU A 88 7.42 -9.37 4.48
CA LEU A 88 7.19 -9.43 5.94
C LEU A 88 8.26 -10.27 6.64
N GLU A 89 8.64 -11.41 6.08
CA GLU A 89 9.72 -12.24 6.61
C GLU A 89 11.05 -11.47 6.67
N LYS A 90 11.40 -10.75 5.60
CA LYS A 90 12.61 -9.94 5.56
C LYS A 90 12.59 -8.83 6.61
N MET A 91 11.43 -8.24 6.87
CA MET A 91 11.26 -7.23 7.91
C MET A 91 11.42 -7.84 9.31
N ARG A 92 10.76 -8.97 9.55
CA ARG A 92 10.89 -9.75 10.80
C ARG A 92 12.35 -10.13 11.08
N ASN A 93 13.08 -10.60 10.06
CA ASN A 93 14.50 -10.96 10.18
C ASN A 93 15.41 -9.77 10.50
N LYS A 94 14.94 -8.53 10.27
CA LYS A 94 15.63 -7.30 10.64
C LYS A 94 15.17 -6.74 11.98
N GLY A 95 14.27 -7.41 12.70
CA GLY A 95 13.64 -6.87 13.90
C GLY A 95 12.78 -5.65 13.60
N GLN A 96 12.06 -5.64 12.48
CA GLN A 96 11.26 -4.50 12.01
C GLN A 96 9.79 -4.87 11.80
N ILE A 97 8.89 -3.94 12.16
CA ILE A 97 7.45 -4.02 11.89
C ILE A 97 7.00 -2.72 11.24
N ASN A 98 6.30 -2.81 10.13
CA ASN A 98 5.62 -1.66 9.53
C ASN A 98 4.17 -1.66 10.00
N HIS A 99 3.70 -0.47 10.39
CA HIS A 99 2.33 -0.22 10.77
C HIS A 99 1.69 0.68 9.74
N THR A 100 0.55 0.23 9.23
CA THR A 100 -0.32 1.01 8.33
C THR A 100 -1.68 1.12 9.00
N ARG A 101 -1.91 2.25 9.68
CA ARG A 101 -3.09 2.43 10.55
C ARG A 101 -4.03 3.48 10.02
N SER A 102 -5.30 3.33 10.40
CA SER A 102 -6.35 4.31 10.12
C SER A 102 -6.43 4.68 8.63
N ALA A 103 -6.26 3.67 7.77
CA ALA A 103 -6.35 3.82 6.34
C ALA A 103 -7.76 4.23 5.93
N ILE A 104 -7.88 5.21 5.03
CA ILE A 104 -9.14 5.69 4.48
C ILE A 104 -8.97 5.75 2.97
N LEU A 105 -9.79 4.99 2.24
CA LEU A 105 -9.84 5.04 0.79
C LEU A 105 -10.56 6.32 0.35
N ASP A 106 -9.84 7.21 -0.32
CA ASP A 106 -10.37 8.50 -0.78
C ASP A 106 -10.99 8.41 -2.18
N GLY A 107 -10.49 7.50 -3.03
CA GLY A 107 -11.05 7.33 -4.38
C GLY A 107 -10.50 6.14 -5.16
N ILE A 108 -11.33 5.67 -6.09
CA ILE A 108 -11.01 4.63 -7.07
C ILE A 108 -11.18 5.22 -8.46
N THR A 109 -10.11 5.21 -9.25
CA THR A 109 -10.06 5.87 -10.56
C THR A 109 -9.43 4.96 -11.60
N ARG A 110 -9.45 5.40 -12.86
CA ARG A 110 -8.75 4.76 -13.98
C ARG A 110 -9.09 3.26 -14.11
N TYR A 111 -10.37 2.95 -13.97
CA TYR A 111 -10.88 1.61 -14.28
C TYR A 111 -10.56 1.29 -15.73
N LYS A 112 -9.81 0.21 -15.93
CA LYS A 112 -9.42 -0.25 -17.25
C LYS A 112 -9.49 -1.77 -17.31
N GLU A 113 -10.39 -2.29 -18.11
CA GLU A 113 -10.39 -3.70 -18.49
C GLU A 113 -9.15 -4.03 -19.33
N ILE A 114 -8.56 -5.19 -19.06
CA ILE A 114 -7.37 -5.68 -19.76
C ILE A 114 -7.78 -6.84 -20.66
N LYS A 115 -8.20 -7.98 -20.06
CA LYS A 115 -8.73 -9.18 -20.73
C LYS A 115 -9.19 -10.20 -19.69
N ASP A 116 -10.04 -11.15 -20.05
CA ASP A 116 -10.34 -12.35 -19.24
C ASP A 116 -10.73 -12.06 -17.78
N ASN A 117 -11.67 -11.13 -17.56
CA ASN A 117 -12.07 -10.65 -16.23
C ASN A 117 -10.93 -10.03 -15.40
N GLN A 118 -9.89 -9.53 -16.07
CA GLN A 118 -8.83 -8.76 -15.45
C GLN A 118 -9.03 -7.28 -15.74
N PHE A 119 -8.86 -6.48 -14.71
CA PHE A 119 -8.91 -5.02 -14.80
C PHE A 119 -7.91 -4.39 -13.85
N GLU A 120 -7.59 -3.13 -14.08
CA GLU A 120 -6.74 -2.35 -13.18
C GLU A 120 -7.46 -1.06 -12.75
N VAL A 121 -7.17 -0.63 -11.52
CA VAL A 121 -7.67 0.62 -10.93
C VAL A 121 -6.54 1.33 -10.20
N ASP A 122 -6.62 2.66 -10.14
CA ASP A 122 -5.79 3.49 -9.28
C ASP A 122 -6.58 3.80 -7.99
N LEU A 123 -6.04 3.38 -6.84
CA LEU A 123 -6.53 3.67 -5.49
C LEU A 123 -5.76 4.86 -4.91
N TYR A 124 -6.51 5.84 -4.42
CA TYR A 124 -5.98 6.94 -3.61
C TYR A 124 -6.47 6.79 -2.19
N PHE A 125 -5.57 6.90 -1.23
CA PHE A 125 -5.93 6.73 0.18
C PHE A 125 -4.97 7.51 1.06
N VAL A 126 -5.40 7.74 2.29
CA VAL A 126 -4.55 8.25 3.36
C VAL A 126 -4.37 7.20 4.45
N ALA A 127 -3.16 7.06 4.98
CA ALA A 127 -2.88 6.16 6.09
C ALA A 127 -1.76 6.71 6.98
N ILE A 128 -1.78 6.34 8.27
CA ILE A 128 -0.63 6.55 9.16
C ILE A 128 0.34 5.40 8.87
N ASP A 129 1.55 5.75 8.42
CA ASP A 129 2.56 4.78 8.00
C ASP A 129 3.88 5.04 8.73
N TYR A 130 4.35 4.03 9.45
CA TYR A 130 5.61 4.09 10.18
C TYR A 130 6.24 2.71 10.39
N LEU A 131 7.55 2.70 10.54
CA LEU A 131 8.36 1.51 10.78
C LEU A 131 8.88 1.53 12.22
N VAL A 132 8.76 0.42 12.93
CA VAL A 132 9.17 0.26 14.33
C VAL A 132 10.25 -0.82 14.44
N SER A 133 11.23 -0.59 15.30
CA SER A 133 12.16 -1.62 15.79
C SER A 133 11.47 -2.48 16.84
N ILE A 134 11.46 -3.80 16.65
CA ILE A 134 10.89 -4.76 17.61
C ILE A 134 11.64 -4.67 18.95
N ASP A 135 12.98 -4.63 18.90
CA ASP A 135 13.82 -4.67 20.09
C ASP A 135 13.64 -3.46 21.01
N SER A 136 13.49 -2.26 20.42
CA SER A 136 13.45 -1.00 21.17
C SER A 136 12.07 -0.35 21.24
N GLY A 137 11.12 -0.79 20.42
CA GLY A 137 9.83 -0.12 20.22
C GLY A 137 9.92 1.25 19.56
N GLN A 138 11.11 1.70 19.15
CA GLN A 138 11.31 3.02 18.57
C GLN A 138 10.89 3.06 17.10
N ILE A 139 10.35 4.21 16.69
CA ILE A 139 10.07 4.50 15.29
C ILE A 139 11.39 4.72 14.55
N ILE A 140 11.67 3.86 13.58
CA ILE A 140 12.85 3.92 12.70
C ILE A 140 12.60 4.91 11.56
N SER A 141 11.39 4.91 11.01
CA SER A 141 11.01 5.79 9.90
C SER A 141 9.51 6.03 9.84
N GLY A 142 9.09 7.07 9.12
CA GLY A 142 7.70 7.47 8.99
C GLY A 142 7.21 8.30 10.17
N ASN A 143 5.89 8.34 10.35
CA ASN A 143 5.25 9.15 11.39
C ASN A 143 3.96 8.47 11.87
N ASN A 144 3.79 8.36 13.19
CA ASN A 144 2.63 7.71 13.81
C ASN A 144 1.50 8.68 14.22
N GLN A 145 1.61 9.96 13.89
CA GLN A 145 0.68 11.03 14.29
C GLN A 145 -0.11 11.58 13.10
N TYR A 146 0.47 11.57 11.90
CA TYR A 146 -0.13 12.15 10.71
C TYR A 146 -0.36 11.08 9.65
N ARG A 147 -1.51 11.15 8.98
CA ARG A 147 -1.71 10.35 7.76
C ARG A 147 -0.91 10.96 6.62
N ARG A 148 -0.45 10.10 5.72
CA ARG A 148 0.22 10.44 4.47
C ARG A 148 -0.68 10.04 3.32
N GLU A 149 -0.61 10.77 2.22
CA GLU A 149 -1.31 10.46 0.97
C GLU A 149 -0.55 9.36 0.22
N PHE A 150 -1.29 8.41 -0.34
CA PHE A 150 -0.77 7.32 -1.15
C PHE A 150 -1.56 7.19 -2.45
N LYS A 151 -0.86 6.77 -3.50
CA LYS A 151 -1.48 6.34 -4.75
C LYS A 151 -0.93 4.97 -5.12
N GLN A 152 -1.81 4.00 -5.33
CA GLN A 152 -1.44 2.66 -5.76
C GLN A 152 -2.28 2.21 -6.96
N ARG A 153 -1.69 1.45 -7.88
CA ARG A 153 -2.42 0.71 -8.92
C ARG A 153 -2.53 -0.74 -8.53
N TRP A 154 -3.75 -1.23 -8.54
CA TRP A 154 -4.08 -2.60 -8.22
C TRP A 154 -4.64 -3.26 -9.48
N ASN A 155 -4.11 -4.43 -9.81
CA ASN A 155 -4.65 -5.28 -10.86
C ASN A 155 -5.46 -6.38 -10.21
N PHE A 156 -6.68 -6.53 -10.67
CA PHE A 156 -7.63 -7.53 -10.21
C PHE A 156 -7.85 -8.59 -11.28
N SER A 157 -8.19 -9.79 -10.83
CA SER A 157 -8.74 -10.87 -11.64
C SER A 157 -10.01 -11.42 -10.97
N GLY A 158 -10.79 -12.19 -11.72
CA GLY A 158 -11.98 -12.85 -11.22
C GLY A 158 -13.25 -12.06 -11.45
N GLN A 159 -14.37 -12.64 -11.01
CA GLN A 159 -15.68 -12.03 -11.14
C GLN A 159 -16.03 -11.26 -9.86
N LYS A 160 -16.97 -10.33 -9.97
CA LYS A 160 -17.53 -9.64 -8.81
C LYS A 160 -18.06 -10.66 -7.79
N GLY A 161 -17.72 -10.44 -6.52
CA GLY A 161 -17.95 -11.37 -5.40
C GLY A 161 -16.84 -12.40 -5.20
N ALA A 162 -15.84 -12.45 -6.09
CA ALA A 162 -14.71 -13.37 -6.04
C ALA A 162 -13.43 -12.72 -6.59
N LEU A 163 -13.26 -11.41 -6.37
CA LEU A 163 -12.09 -10.68 -6.87
C LEU A 163 -10.80 -11.10 -6.16
N ARG A 164 -9.73 -11.19 -6.95
CA ARG A 164 -8.37 -11.43 -6.49
C ARG A 164 -7.45 -10.30 -6.94
N VAL A 165 -6.57 -9.85 -6.06
CA VAL A 165 -5.52 -8.88 -6.37
C VAL A 165 -4.29 -9.63 -6.85
N GLU A 166 -3.95 -9.41 -8.12
CA GLU A 166 -2.82 -10.06 -8.78
C GLU A 166 -1.53 -9.26 -8.64
N LYS A 167 -1.66 -7.93 -8.58
CA LYS A 167 -0.50 -7.03 -8.57
C LYS A 167 -0.84 -5.71 -7.91
N MET A 168 0.13 -5.21 -7.16
CA MET A 168 0.09 -3.87 -6.58
C MET A 168 1.35 -3.10 -6.99
N ARG A 169 1.18 -1.81 -7.28
CA ARG A 169 2.26 -0.87 -7.56
C ARG A 169 1.96 0.47 -6.89
N GLU A 170 2.90 0.98 -6.10
CA GLU A 170 2.81 2.33 -5.53
C GLU A 170 3.44 3.38 -6.45
N PHE A 171 2.86 4.57 -6.47
CA PHE A 171 3.39 5.75 -7.15
C PHE A 171 3.74 6.83 -6.13
N LYS A 172 4.80 7.58 -6.42
CA LYS A 172 5.10 8.82 -5.71
C LYS A 172 4.14 9.91 -6.17
N ILE A 173 3.52 10.60 -5.22
CA ILE A 173 2.64 11.75 -5.40
C ILE A 173 3.12 12.91 -4.55
#